data_AF-A0A956NWG3-F1
#
_entry.id   AF-A0A956NWG3-F1
#
_cell.length_a   1.000
_cell.length_b   1.000
_cell.length_c   1.000
_cell.angle_alpha   90.00
_cell.angle_beta   90.00
_cell.angle_gamma   90.00
#
_symmetry.space_group_name_H-M   'P 1'
#
loop_
_entity.id
_entity.type
_entity.pdbx_description
1 polymer ?
#
loop_
_entity_poly.entity_id
_entity_poly.type
_entity_poly.pdbx_seq_one_letter_code
_entity_poly.pdbx_strand_id
1 'polypeptide(L)'
;ESPMNDFIARHGDGVRDIAFEVEDADEAYAAALERGAEGAIEPYDLKDEHGTVRRAAIHTYGDTIHSLLSFKNYDGPFLPGFEMRPIPGDSVGIIRVDHMVGNVELGRMNYWADWYSRVLGFERFITFDDKDISTEYSALMSIVMSDNDYAIKFPINEPAPGRKKSQIDEYLEYNGGPGVQHVGMLTDDILATVT
;
A
#
# COMPACT_ATOMS: atom_id res chain seq x y z
N GLU A 1 -0.11 -14.36 22.75
CA GLU A 1 -0.56 -14.48 21.36
C GLU A 1 0.35 -13.62 20.49
N SER A 2 0.63 -14.00 19.24
CA SER A 2 1.52 -13.24 18.34
C SER A 2 0.67 -12.33 17.46
N PRO A 3 0.98 -11.04 17.30
CA PRO A 3 0.25 -10.14 16.41
C PRO A 3 0.10 -10.65 14.97
N MET A 4 1.05 -11.47 14.50
CA MET A 4 0.99 -12.11 13.19
C MET A 4 -0.13 -13.16 13.10
N ASN A 5 -0.42 -13.86 14.20
CA ASN A 5 -1.50 -14.85 14.23
C ASN A 5 -2.86 -14.17 14.16
N ASP A 6 -3.00 -12.97 14.75
CA ASP A 6 -4.27 -12.22 14.73
C ASP A 6 -4.58 -11.67 13.32
N PHE A 7 -3.57 -11.13 12.63
CA PHE A 7 -3.71 -10.69 11.24
C PHE A 7 -4.12 -11.86 10.33
N ILE A 8 -3.41 -12.98 10.40
CA ILE A 8 -3.71 -14.15 9.56
C ILE A 8 -5.08 -14.73 9.91
N ALA A 9 -5.44 -14.81 11.20
CA ALA A 9 -6.75 -15.31 11.61
C ALA A 9 -7.90 -14.45 11.10
N ARG A 10 -7.68 -13.14 10.95
CA ARG A 10 -8.69 -12.19 10.49
C ARG A 10 -8.78 -12.07 8.97
N HIS A 11 -7.63 -11.93 8.30
CA HIS A 11 -7.56 -11.56 6.88
C HIS A 11 -7.14 -12.73 5.97
N GLY A 12 -6.56 -13.79 6.53
CA GLY A 12 -5.81 -14.79 5.76
C GLY A 12 -4.47 -14.24 5.28
N ASP A 13 -3.98 -14.77 4.16
CA ASP A 13 -2.77 -14.27 3.50
C ASP A 13 -3.08 -12.94 2.82
N GLY A 14 -2.35 -11.88 3.19
CA GLY A 14 -2.63 -10.53 2.70
C GLY A 14 -1.49 -9.55 2.92
N VAL A 15 -1.62 -8.36 2.33
CA VAL A 15 -0.63 -7.28 2.48
C VAL A 15 -0.81 -6.62 3.84
N ARG A 16 0.24 -6.65 4.66
CA ARG A 16 0.28 -6.01 5.99
C ARG A 16 0.95 -4.63 5.99
N ASP A 17 1.95 -4.46 5.14
CA ASP A 17 2.85 -3.31 5.15
C ASP A 17 3.20 -2.92 3.72
N ILE A 18 3.11 -1.62 3.42
CA ILE A 18 3.56 -1.01 2.18
C ILE A 18 4.68 -0.04 2.52
N ALA A 19 5.93 -0.46 2.27
CA ALA A 19 7.10 0.32 2.63
C ALA A 19 7.42 1.41 1.60
N PHE A 20 7.76 2.60 2.09
CA PHE A 20 8.33 3.69 1.32
C PHE A 20 9.81 3.86 1.65
N GLU A 21 10.62 4.02 0.61
CA GLU A 21 11.94 4.63 0.77
C GLU A 21 11.77 6.13 0.95
N VAL A 22 12.39 6.68 1.98
CA VAL A 22 12.37 8.11 2.32
C VAL A 22 13.79 8.59 2.59
N GLU A 23 14.04 9.89 2.43
CA GLU A 23 15.35 10.48 2.70
C GLU A 23 15.74 10.37 4.18
N ASP A 24 14.78 10.57 5.08
CA ASP A 24 14.96 10.48 6.53
C ASP A 24 13.68 9.92 7.19
N ALA A 25 13.79 8.75 7.81
CA ALA A 25 12.64 8.07 8.43
C ALA A 25 12.16 8.77 9.71
N ASP A 26 13.02 9.44 10.47
CA ASP A 26 12.63 10.17 11.68
C ASP A 26 11.85 11.43 11.31
N GLU A 27 12.33 12.19 10.32
CA GLU A 27 11.65 13.39 9.84
C GLU A 27 10.29 13.05 9.21
N ALA A 28 10.24 12.04 8.33
CA ALA A 28 9.01 11.60 7.70
C ALA A 28 7.97 11.11 8.73
N TYR A 29 8.41 10.35 9.74
CA TYR A 29 7.53 9.87 10.81
C TYR A 29 6.98 11.04 11.65
N ALA A 30 7.84 11.94 12.11
CA ALA A 30 7.43 13.09 12.93
C ALA A 30 6.45 14.00 12.17
N ALA A 31 6.73 14.30 10.90
CA ALA A 31 5.85 15.10 10.06
C ALA A 31 4.48 14.42 9.84
N ALA A 32 4.47 13.10 9.63
CA ALA A 32 3.22 12.34 9.49
C ALA A 32 2.36 12.42 10.76
N LEU A 33 2.97 12.26 11.95
CA LEU A 33 2.26 12.39 13.23
C LEU A 33 1.71 13.80 13.45
N GLU A 34 2.49 14.84 13.15
CA GLU A 34 2.04 16.25 13.23
C GLU A 34 0.81 16.50 12.36
N ARG A 35 0.72 15.81 11.21
CA ARG A 35 -0.39 15.88 10.25
C ARG A 35 -1.56 14.94 10.59
N GLY A 36 -1.50 14.26 11.73
CA GLY A 36 -2.59 13.45 12.27
C GLY A 36 -2.56 11.98 11.86
N ALA A 37 -1.41 11.45 11.43
CA ALA A 37 -1.20 10.01 11.38
C ALA A 37 -1.09 9.40 12.79
N GLU A 38 -1.44 8.13 12.92
CA GLU A 38 -1.14 7.34 14.11
C GLU A 38 0.16 6.55 13.91
N GLY A 39 1.04 6.59 14.90
CA GLY A 39 2.29 5.85 14.89
C GLY A 39 2.06 4.36 15.09
N ALA A 40 2.63 3.53 14.21
CA ALA A 40 2.59 2.08 14.33
C ALA A 40 3.88 1.52 14.93
N ILE A 41 5.02 2.06 14.52
CA ILE A 41 6.34 1.67 15.01
C ILE A 41 7.21 2.94 15.11
N GLU A 42 7.67 3.24 16.33
CA GLU A 42 8.60 4.36 16.59
C GLU A 42 9.95 4.15 15.86
N PRO A 43 10.64 5.23 15.43
CA PRO A 43 11.89 5.14 14.69
C PRO A 43 13.00 4.37 15.43
N TYR A 44 13.57 3.35 14.76
CA TYR A 44 14.66 2.53 15.29
C TYR A 44 15.64 2.10 14.19
N ASP A 45 16.85 1.70 14.61
CA ASP A 45 17.89 1.22 13.70
C ASP A 45 17.81 -0.29 13.49
N LEU A 46 17.95 -0.70 12.24
CA LEU A 46 18.31 -2.05 11.82
C LEU A 46 19.80 -2.03 11.41
N LYS A 47 20.61 -2.99 11.88
CA LYS A 47 22.08 -3.01 11.63
C LYS A 47 22.61 -4.41 11.35
N ASP A 48 23.58 -4.48 10.45
CA ASP A 48 24.42 -5.64 10.15
C ASP A 48 25.82 -5.16 9.68
N GLU A 49 26.64 -6.03 9.08
CA GLU A 49 27.95 -5.67 8.51
C GLU A 49 27.91 -4.67 7.33
N HIS A 50 26.77 -4.50 6.69
CA HIS A 50 26.55 -3.64 5.51
C HIS A 50 26.11 -2.21 5.86
N GLY A 51 25.91 -1.91 7.15
CA GLY A 51 25.63 -0.56 7.64
C GLY A 51 24.38 -0.48 8.50
N THR A 52 23.58 0.57 8.31
CA THR A 52 22.38 0.84 9.11
C THR A 52 21.24 1.30 8.24
N VAL A 53 20.05 0.73 8.45
CA VAL A 53 18.79 1.22 7.89
C VAL A 53 17.94 1.75 9.04
N ARG A 54 17.43 2.97 8.90
CA ARG A 54 16.52 3.57 9.87
C ARG A 54 15.09 3.26 9.44
N ARG A 55 14.28 2.72 10.35
CA ARG A 55 12.89 2.32 10.10
C ARG A 55 11.93 2.96 11.10
N ALA A 56 10.81 3.45 10.60
CA ALA A 56 9.60 3.77 11.37
C ALA A 56 8.37 3.23 10.63
N ALA A 57 7.17 3.31 11.21
CA ALA A 57 5.94 3.00 10.47
C ALA A 57 4.72 3.75 11.02
N ILE A 58 3.79 4.12 10.14
CA ILE A 58 2.50 4.74 10.49
C ILE A 58 1.31 3.86 10.05
N HIS A 59 0.19 3.97 10.76
CA HIS A 59 -1.06 3.29 10.35
C HIS A 59 -1.71 3.97 9.14
N THR A 60 -2.33 3.17 8.27
CA THR A 60 -3.28 3.63 7.24
C THR A 60 -4.59 2.83 7.39
N TYR A 61 -5.38 2.66 6.33
CA TYR A 61 -6.64 1.94 6.35
C TYR A 61 -6.52 0.48 6.84
N GLY A 62 -7.54 0.05 7.59
CA GLY A 62 -7.63 -1.29 8.16
C GLY A 62 -6.44 -1.60 9.06
N ASP A 63 -5.89 -2.80 8.91
CA ASP A 63 -4.70 -3.24 9.63
C ASP A 63 -3.40 -3.05 8.82
N THR A 64 -3.44 -2.23 7.75
CA THR A 64 -2.28 -1.92 6.90
C THR A 64 -1.43 -0.82 7.53
N ILE A 65 -0.10 -0.92 7.42
CA ILE A 65 0.83 0.16 7.80
C ILE A 65 1.67 0.60 6.60
N HIS A 66 2.26 1.79 6.73
CA HIS A 66 3.33 2.25 5.85
C HIS A 66 4.64 2.30 6.63
N SER A 67 5.55 1.35 6.37
CA SER A 67 6.94 1.48 6.82
C SER A 67 7.64 2.62 6.07
N LEU A 68 8.44 3.40 6.80
CA LEU A 68 9.29 4.47 6.30
C LEU A 68 10.74 4.02 6.50
N LEU A 69 11.47 3.82 5.40
CA LEU A 69 12.83 3.29 5.40
C LEU A 69 13.80 4.32 4.83
N SER A 70 14.86 4.65 5.56
CA SER A 70 15.97 5.45 5.04
C SER A 70 17.28 4.68 5.15
N PHE A 71 18.01 4.59 4.04
CA PHE A 71 19.12 3.66 3.83
C PHE A 71 20.51 4.34 3.94
N LYS A 72 20.65 5.45 4.68
CA LYS A 72 21.86 6.29 4.70
C LYS A 72 23.15 5.45 4.87
N ASN A 73 23.81 5.15 3.74
CA ASN A 73 25.02 4.33 3.61
C ASN A 73 24.85 2.82 3.96
N TYR A 74 23.72 2.23 3.62
CA TYR A 74 23.53 0.77 3.64
C TYR A 74 23.81 0.18 2.24
N ASP A 75 24.68 -0.82 2.14
CA ASP A 75 25.05 -1.47 0.88
C ASP A 75 24.71 -2.97 0.80
N GLY A 76 23.88 -3.44 1.72
CA GLY A 76 23.47 -4.83 1.81
C GLY A 76 22.46 -5.22 0.72
N PRO A 77 22.15 -6.53 0.59
CA PRO A 77 21.34 -7.03 -0.51
C PRO A 77 19.84 -6.65 -0.41
N PHE A 78 19.36 -6.29 0.79
CA PHE A 78 17.98 -5.89 1.03
C PHE A 78 17.85 -5.05 2.32
N LEU A 79 17.68 -5.71 3.46
CA LEU A 79 17.61 -5.11 4.80
C LEU A 79 18.47 -5.93 5.76
N PRO A 80 18.89 -5.33 6.90
CA PRO A 80 19.66 -6.06 7.90
C PRO A 80 19.00 -7.35 8.37
N GLY A 81 19.78 -8.43 8.40
CA GLY A 81 19.31 -9.78 8.77
C GLY A 81 18.76 -10.61 7.61
N PHE A 82 18.78 -10.10 6.37
CA PHE A 82 18.45 -10.85 5.17
C PHE A 82 19.71 -11.22 4.38
N GLU A 83 19.70 -12.42 3.79
CA GLU A 83 20.77 -12.90 2.91
C GLU A 83 20.25 -13.11 1.49
N MET A 84 21.10 -12.85 0.50
CA MET A 84 20.77 -13.10 -0.90
C MET A 84 20.62 -14.60 -1.14
N ARG A 85 19.47 -15.02 -1.66
CA ARG A 85 19.20 -16.40 -2.11
C ARG A 85 18.66 -16.41 -3.53
N PRO A 86 19.53 -16.47 -4.56
CA PRO A 86 19.06 -16.49 -5.94
C PRO A 86 18.31 -17.79 -6.24
N ILE A 87 17.12 -17.67 -6.81
CA ILE A 87 16.32 -18.79 -7.31
C ILE A 87 16.50 -18.85 -8.83
N PRO A 88 16.95 -19.97 -9.42
CA PRO A 88 17.06 -20.10 -10.86
C PRO A 88 15.70 -19.95 -11.55
N GLY A 89 15.65 -19.16 -12.61
CA GLY A 89 14.46 -18.94 -13.42
C GLY A 89 14.69 -17.83 -14.45
N ASP A 90 13.89 -17.84 -15.51
CA ASP A 90 13.88 -16.75 -16.49
C ASP A 90 13.02 -15.59 -15.98
N SER A 91 13.40 -14.37 -16.34
CA SER A 91 12.57 -13.19 -16.04
C SER A 91 11.26 -13.28 -16.82
N VAL A 92 10.15 -13.01 -16.13
CA VAL A 92 8.81 -12.88 -16.74
C VAL A 92 8.53 -11.45 -17.21
N GLY A 93 9.53 -10.56 -17.20
CA GLY A 93 9.39 -9.17 -17.69
C GLY A 93 8.80 -8.17 -16.70
N ILE A 94 8.53 -8.56 -15.45
CA ILE A 94 8.09 -7.62 -14.41
C ILE A 94 9.25 -6.71 -13.99
N ILE A 95 8.99 -5.40 -13.95
CA ILE A 95 9.99 -4.36 -13.70
C ILE A 95 9.89 -3.83 -12.27
N ARG A 96 8.69 -3.43 -11.85
CA ARG A 96 8.43 -2.82 -10.54
C ARG A 96 6.95 -2.84 -10.20
N VAL A 97 6.62 -2.48 -8.95
CA VAL A 97 5.26 -2.10 -8.57
C VAL A 97 4.89 -0.78 -9.28
N ASP A 98 3.71 -0.75 -9.89
CA ASP A 98 3.14 0.44 -10.52
C ASP A 98 2.16 1.17 -9.59
N HIS A 99 1.24 0.43 -8.96
CA HIS A 99 0.25 0.97 -8.04
C HIS A 99 -0.25 -0.11 -7.07
N MET A 100 -0.85 0.30 -5.96
CA MET A 100 -1.53 -0.60 -5.02
C MET A 100 -2.91 -0.07 -4.69
N VAL A 101 -3.93 -0.92 -4.73
CA VAL A 101 -5.32 -0.50 -4.57
C VAL A 101 -5.83 -0.84 -3.18
N GLY A 102 -6.32 0.17 -2.46
CA GLY A 102 -6.94 0.02 -1.15
C GLY A 102 -8.47 0.02 -1.26
N ASN A 103 -9.11 -1.02 -0.73
CA ASN A 103 -10.56 -1.05 -0.54
C ASN A 103 -10.89 -0.58 0.86
N VAL A 104 -11.78 0.41 0.99
CA VAL A 104 -12.19 1.03 2.26
C VAL A 104 -13.72 0.98 2.41
N GLU A 105 -14.21 1.23 3.62
CA GLU A 105 -15.64 1.13 3.91
C GLU A 105 -16.47 2.16 3.15
N LEU A 106 -17.76 1.86 2.97
CA LEU A 106 -18.72 2.78 2.35
C LEU A 106 -18.73 4.14 3.07
N GLY A 107 -18.51 5.21 2.31
CA GLY A 107 -18.45 6.59 2.80
C GLY A 107 -17.09 6.99 3.39
N ARG A 108 -16.05 6.16 3.25
CA ARG A 108 -14.69 6.42 3.75
C ARG A 108 -13.67 6.72 2.66
N MET A 109 -14.01 6.62 1.37
CA MET A 109 -13.09 6.92 0.28
C MET A 109 -12.51 8.34 0.37
N ASN A 110 -13.36 9.37 0.49
CA ASN A 110 -12.89 10.75 0.62
C ASN A 110 -12.08 10.97 1.92
N TYR A 111 -12.47 10.31 3.01
CA TYR A 111 -11.72 10.39 4.27
C TYR A 111 -10.27 9.90 4.09
N TRP A 112 -10.09 8.75 3.45
CA TRP A 112 -8.74 8.20 3.21
C TRP A 112 -7.99 8.98 2.13
N ALA A 113 -8.64 9.45 1.07
CA ALA A 113 -8.02 10.35 0.10
C ALA A 113 -7.49 11.63 0.77
N ASP A 114 -8.30 12.25 1.63
CA ASP A 114 -7.89 13.44 2.40
C ASP A 114 -6.81 13.10 3.45
N TRP A 115 -6.80 11.88 3.97
CA TRP A 115 -5.73 11.39 4.84
C TRP A 115 -4.40 11.31 4.09
N TYR A 116 -4.36 10.68 2.90
CA TYR A 116 -3.15 10.61 2.07
C TYR A 116 -2.65 12.00 1.67
N SER A 117 -3.58 12.91 1.35
CA SER A 117 -3.22 14.28 1.01
C SER A 117 -2.63 15.05 2.19
N ARG A 118 -3.30 14.98 3.35
CA ARG A 118 -2.84 15.71 4.54
C ARG A 118 -1.56 15.11 5.13
N VAL A 119 -1.46 13.79 5.25
CA VAL A 119 -0.37 13.10 5.95
C VAL A 119 0.86 12.98 5.07
N LEU A 120 0.70 12.45 3.86
CA LEU A 120 1.80 12.14 2.94
C LEU A 120 2.01 13.22 1.88
N GLY A 121 1.16 14.24 1.81
CA GLY A 121 1.28 15.32 0.83
C GLY A 121 0.86 14.91 -0.58
N PHE A 122 0.13 13.79 -0.73
CA PHE A 122 -0.28 13.30 -2.04
C PHE A 122 -1.41 14.14 -2.63
N GLU A 123 -1.50 14.18 -3.95
CA GLU A 123 -2.55 14.89 -4.67
C GLU A 123 -3.56 13.91 -5.29
N ARG A 124 -4.78 14.40 -5.51
CA ARG A 124 -5.80 13.65 -6.24
C ARG A 124 -5.41 13.64 -7.73
N PHE A 125 -5.02 12.49 -8.23
CA PHE A 125 -4.59 12.31 -9.61
C PHE A 125 -5.78 12.15 -10.55
N ILE A 126 -6.65 11.17 -10.28
CA ILE A 126 -7.84 10.86 -11.09
C ILE A 126 -8.99 10.46 -10.15
N THR A 127 -10.22 10.79 -10.51
CA THR A 127 -11.44 10.29 -9.85
C THR A 127 -12.30 9.57 -10.88
N PHE A 128 -12.83 8.41 -10.50
CA PHE A 128 -13.79 7.65 -11.27
C PHE A 128 -15.09 7.54 -10.47
N ASP A 129 -16.21 7.92 -11.07
CA ASP A 129 -17.52 7.79 -10.45
C ASP A 129 -18.22 6.46 -10.84
N ASP A 130 -19.42 6.26 -10.30
CA ASP A 130 -20.22 5.06 -10.55
C ASP A 130 -20.71 4.94 -12.00
N LYS A 131 -20.70 6.03 -12.77
CA LYS A 131 -21.02 6.02 -14.21
C LYS A 131 -19.80 5.67 -15.04
N ASP A 132 -18.59 6.00 -14.57
CA ASP A 132 -17.33 5.62 -15.20
C ASP A 132 -17.01 4.13 -15.01
N ILE A 133 -17.31 3.57 -13.83
CA ILE A 133 -17.05 2.16 -13.47
C ILE A 133 -18.32 1.48 -12.97
N SER A 134 -19.21 1.14 -13.91
CA SER A 134 -20.38 0.28 -13.67
C SER A 134 -20.46 -0.89 -14.64
N THR A 135 -20.91 -2.02 -14.12
CA THR A 135 -21.50 -3.11 -14.91
C THR A 135 -23.02 -3.01 -14.85
N GLU A 136 -23.74 -3.84 -15.60
CA GLU A 136 -25.21 -3.93 -15.49
C GLU A 136 -25.70 -4.25 -14.04
N TYR A 137 -24.82 -4.80 -13.19
CA TYR A 137 -25.18 -5.33 -11.88
C TYR A 137 -24.52 -4.65 -10.68
N SER A 138 -23.36 -4.00 -10.85
CA SER A 138 -22.57 -3.40 -9.76
C SER A 138 -21.81 -2.15 -10.22
N ALA A 139 -21.46 -1.29 -9.26
CA ALA A 139 -20.61 -0.12 -9.47
C ALA A 139 -19.58 0.02 -8.33
N LEU A 140 -18.58 0.87 -8.55
CA LEU A 140 -17.66 1.35 -7.53
C LEU A 140 -17.27 2.80 -7.79
N MET A 141 -16.80 3.49 -6.75
CA MET A 141 -16.16 4.79 -6.88
C MET A 141 -14.68 4.65 -6.52
N SER A 142 -13.82 5.42 -7.17
CA SER A 142 -12.38 5.38 -6.95
C SER A 142 -11.76 6.77 -6.98
N ILE A 143 -10.88 7.08 -6.02
CA ILE A 143 -9.99 8.24 -6.06
C ILE A 143 -8.55 7.72 -6.08
N VAL A 144 -7.79 8.11 -7.10
CA VAL A 144 -6.36 7.80 -7.18
C VAL A 144 -5.57 8.92 -6.53
N MET A 145 -4.84 8.59 -5.47
CA MET A 145 -3.87 9.48 -4.82
C MET A 145 -2.47 9.22 -5.37
N SER A 146 -1.68 10.27 -5.58
CA SER A 146 -0.32 10.14 -6.11
C SER A 146 0.64 11.16 -5.51
N ASP A 147 1.93 10.81 -5.48
CA ASP A 147 3.00 11.77 -5.22
C ASP A 147 3.18 12.74 -6.42
N ASN A 148 4.00 13.76 -6.23
CA ASN A 148 4.19 14.82 -7.22
C ASN A 148 4.81 14.34 -8.54
N ASP A 149 5.62 13.28 -8.50
CA ASP A 149 6.28 12.72 -9.69
C ASP A 149 5.46 11.60 -10.35
N TYR A 150 4.28 11.30 -9.81
CA TYR A 150 3.41 10.20 -10.24
C TYR A 150 4.09 8.82 -10.21
N ALA A 151 5.12 8.66 -9.39
CA ALA A 151 5.86 7.42 -9.21
C ALA A 151 5.09 6.41 -8.37
N ILE A 152 4.37 6.89 -7.35
CA ILE A 152 3.59 6.16 -6.36
C ILE A 152 2.11 6.49 -6.57
N LYS A 153 1.27 5.47 -6.71
CA LYS A 153 -0.18 5.62 -6.93
C LYS A 153 -0.97 4.70 -6.03
N PHE A 154 -1.96 5.27 -5.34
CA PHE A 154 -2.92 4.55 -4.50
C PHE A 154 -4.36 4.86 -4.95
N PRO A 155 -4.95 4.04 -5.83
CA PRO A 155 -6.39 4.00 -5.99
C PRO A 155 -7.07 3.56 -4.70
N ILE A 156 -7.97 4.39 -4.19
CA ILE A 156 -8.79 4.12 -3.01
C ILE A 156 -10.23 3.92 -3.46
N ASN A 157 -10.75 2.72 -3.23
CA ASN A 157 -12.08 2.32 -3.67
C ASN A 157 -13.04 2.19 -2.49
N GLU A 158 -14.29 2.58 -2.69
CA GLU A 158 -15.38 2.20 -1.79
C GLU A 158 -16.54 1.56 -2.58
N PRO A 159 -17.42 0.79 -1.90
CA PRO A 159 -18.62 0.25 -2.53
C PRO A 159 -19.52 1.37 -3.08
N ALA A 160 -20.22 1.09 -4.19
CA ALA A 160 -21.27 1.96 -4.71
C ALA A 160 -22.61 1.21 -4.81
N PRO A 161 -23.76 1.90 -4.73
CA PRO A 161 -25.07 1.28 -4.86
C PRO A 161 -25.23 0.55 -6.20
N GLY A 162 -25.73 -0.71 -6.17
CA GLY A 162 -25.94 -1.52 -7.37
C GLY A 162 -27.10 -2.52 -7.21
N ARG A 163 -27.49 -3.19 -8.30
CA ARG A 163 -28.55 -4.23 -8.25
C ARG A 163 -28.08 -5.50 -7.54
N LYS A 164 -26.77 -5.73 -7.49
CA LYS A 164 -26.10 -6.79 -6.73
C LYS A 164 -25.02 -6.18 -5.83
N LYS A 165 -24.57 -6.98 -4.86
CA LYS A 165 -23.47 -6.64 -3.95
C LYS A 165 -22.23 -6.22 -4.75
N SER A 166 -21.57 -5.12 -4.35
CA SER A 166 -20.35 -4.66 -5.02
C SER A 166 -19.21 -5.64 -4.75
N GLN A 167 -18.28 -5.80 -5.71
CA GLN A 167 -17.05 -6.56 -5.49
C GLN A 167 -16.21 -6.00 -4.34
N ILE A 168 -16.35 -4.70 -4.04
CA ILE A 168 -15.70 -4.06 -2.90
C ILE A 168 -16.33 -4.51 -1.58
N ASP A 169 -17.67 -4.64 -1.52
CA ASP A 169 -18.34 -5.17 -0.33
C ASP A 169 -18.00 -6.64 -0.09
N GLU A 170 -17.80 -7.43 -1.16
CA GLU A 170 -17.36 -8.82 -1.06
C GLU A 170 -15.94 -8.88 -0.47
N TYR A 171 -15.02 -8.06 -0.99
CA TYR A 171 -13.67 -7.95 -0.42
C TYR A 171 -13.71 -7.61 1.07
N LEU A 172 -14.48 -6.58 1.47
CA LEU A 172 -14.55 -6.16 2.88
C LEU A 172 -15.11 -7.26 3.80
N GLU A 173 -16.06 -8.07 3.30
CA GLU A 173 -16.60 -9.22 4.05
C GLU A 173 -15.54 -10.31 4.25
N TYR A 174 -14.85 -10.73 3.18
CA TYR A 174 -13.89 -11.83 3.24
C TYR A 174 -12.55 -11.42 3.88
N ASN A 175 -12.12 -10.18 3.69
CA ASN A 175 -10.94 -9.63 4.33
C ASN A 175 -11.22 -9.21 5.79
N GLY A 176 -12.48 -9.10 6.23
CA GLY A 176 -12.81 -8.67 7.59
C GLY A 176 -12.53 -7.19 7.89
N GLY A 177 -12.53 -6.34 6.87
CA GLY A 177 -12.27 -4.89 6.94
C GLY A 177 -11.51 -4.34 5.72
N PRO A 178 -11.12 -3.05 5.75
CA PRO A 178 -10.30 -2.43 4.71
C PRO A 178 -8.93 -3.10 4.53
N GLY A 179 -8.36 -2.96 3.34
CA GLY A 179 -7.04 -3.51 3.03
C GLY A 179 -6.66 -3.35 1.57
N VAL A 180 -5.49 -3.88 1.21
CA VAL A 180 -5.00 -3.88 -0.17
C VAL A 180 -5.70 -5.00 -0.97
N GLN A 181 -6.39 -4.62 -2.04
CA GLN A 181 -7.07 -5.56 -2.92
C GLN A 181 -6.11 -6.17 -3.95
N HIS A 182 -5.31 -5.34 -4.61
CA HIS A 182 -4.37 -5.80 -5.63
C HIS A 182 -3.14 -4.89 -5.73
N VAL A 183 -2.08 -5.46 -6.30
CA VAL A 183 -0.82 -4.78 -6.62
C VAL A 183 -0.63 -4.84 -8.13
N GLY A 184 -0.62 -3.68 -8.77
CA GLY A 184 -0.30 -3.55 -10.19
C GLY A 184 1.20 -3.66 -10.40
N MET A 185 1.62 -4.50 -11.35
CA MET A 185 3.03 -4.73 -11.69
C MET A 185 3.32 -4.21 -13.09
N LEU A 186 4.34 -3.36 -13.24
CA LEU A 186 4.75 -2.78 -14.52
C LEU A 186 5.56 -3.79 -15.34
N THR A 187 5.30 -3.85 -16.64
CA THR A 187 6.07 -4.58 -17.66
C THR A 187 6.12 -3.78 -18.95
N ASP A 188 7.22 -3.90 -19.71
CA ASP A 188 7.38 -3.29 -21.04
C ASP A 188 6.83 -4.17 -22.16
N ASP A 189 6.62 -5.47 -21.91
CA ASP A 189 6.05 -6.41 -22.88
C ASP A 189 5.00 -7.30 -22.20
N ILE A 190 3.77 -6.81 -22.19
CA ILE A 190 2.65 -7.52 -21.58
C ILE A 190 2.33 -8.82 -22.32
N LEU A 191 2.59 -8.92 -23.63
CA LEU A 191 2.34 -10.16 -24.36
C LEU A 191 3.30 -11.25 -23.88
N ALA A 192 4.60 -10.95 -23.84
CA ALA A 192 5.59 -11.90 -23.34
C ALA A 192 5.40 -12.23 -21.85
N THR A 193 4.90 -11.29 -21.05
CA THR A 193 4.70 -11.48 -19.60
C THR A 193 3.56 -12.46 -19.30
N VAL A 194 2.50 -12.50 -20.11
CA VAL A 194 1.28 -13.28 -19.84
C VAL A 194 1.16 -14.58 -20.63
N THR A 195 2.09 -14.87 -21.55
CA THR A 195 2.11 -16.08 -22.39
C THR A 195 3.24 -17.01 -22.01
#